data_AF-A0A431HYM5-F1
#
_entry.id   AF-A0A431HYM5-F1
#
_cell.length_a   1.000
_cell.length_b   1.000
_cell.length_c   1.000
_cell.angle_alpha   90.00
_cell.angle_beta   90.00
_cell.angle_gamma   90.00
#
_symmetry.space_group_name_H-M   'P 1'
#
loop_
_entity.id
_entity.type
_entity.pdbx_description
1 polymer ?
#
loop_
_entity_poly.entity_id
_entity_poly.type
_entity_poly.pdbx_seq_one_letter_code
_entity_poly.pdbx_strand_id
1 'polypeptide(L)'
;MTELDLALLNNYQRAFPLYAKPYAELARQLCISESEVLQRLLQLKQAGSISRIGPVFRPNSIGVSTLAALAVPPEQLEQVAALVNTYPQVNHNYQR
;
A
#
# COMPACT_ATOMS: atom_id res chain seq x y z
N MET A 1 -12.43 -8.03 -12.86
CA MET A 1 -11.27 -8.70 -12.24
C MET A 1 -11.51 -10.20 -12.37
N THR A 2 -10.59 -10.92 -13.00
CA THR A 2 -10.70 -12.36 -13.29
C THR A 2 -10.21 -13.23 -12.13
N GLU A 3 -10.48 -14.53 -12.13
CA GLU A 3 -9.94 -15.47 -11.14
C GLU A 3 -8.41 -15.46 -11.10
N LEU A 4 -7.77 -15.34 -12.27
CA LEU A 4 -6.32 -15.21 -12.37
C LEU A 4 -5.81 -13.90 -11.76
N ASP A 5 -6.52 -12.78 -11.94
CA ASP A 5 -6.16 -11.52 -11.28
C ASP A 5 -6.29 -11.64 -9.77
N LEU A 6 -7.34 -12.30 -9.28
CA LEU A 6 -7.53 -12.58 -7.86
C LEU A 6 -6.42 -13.48 -7.31
N ALA A 7 -6.00 -14.52 -8.04
CA ALA A 7 -4.87 -15.36 -7.66
C ALA A 7 -3.56 -14.55 -7.61
N LEU A 8 -3.32 -13.70 -8.61
CA LEU A 8 -2.15 -12.81 -8.68
C LEU A 8 -2.13 -11.77 -7.55
N LEU A 9 -3.28 -11.34 -7.04
CA LEU A 9 -3.34 -10.45 -5.89
C LEU A 9 -3.21 -11.23 -4.58
N ASN A 10 -4.08 -12.21 -4.34
CA ASN A 10 -4.23 -12.87 -3.05
C ASN A 10 -2.99 -13.69 -2.67
N ASN A 11 -2.39 -14.39 -3.64
CA ASN A 11 -1.25 -15.28 -3.35
C ASN A 11 0.03 -14.50 -3.00
N TYR A 12 0.11 -13.22 -3.41
CA TYR A 12 1.35 -12.44 -3.34
C TYR A 12 1.21 -11.12 -2.55
N GLN A 13 0.09 -10.92 -1.84
CA GLN A 13 -0.04 -9.86 -0.82
C GLN A 13 1.00 -9.99 0.30
N ARG A 14 1.47 -11.22 0.55
CA ARG A 14 2.55 -11.55 1.48
C ARG A 14 3.55 -12.45 0.75
N ALA A 15 4.80 -12.44 1.21
CA ALA A 15 5.86 -13.29 0.65
C ALA A 15 6.03 -13.18 -0.87
N PHE A 16 5.92 -11.95 -1.41
CA PHE A 16 6.25 -11.69 -2.81
C PHE A 16 7.67 -12.24 -3.12
N PRO A 17 7.87 -12.99 -4.22
CA PRO A 17 9.13 -13.68 -4.46
C PRO A 17 10.33 -12.72 -4.49
N LEU A 18 11.36 -13.03 -3.70
CA LEU A 18 12.60 -12.25 -3.61
C LEU A 18 13.72 -12.92 -4.41
N TYR A 19 13.44 -13.21 -5.68
CA TYR A 19 14.41 -13.77 -6.63
C TYR A 19 14.89 -12.70 -7.61
N ALA A 20 15.95 -13.01 -8.36
CA ALA A 20 16.46 -12.11 -9.42
C ALA A 20 15.42 -11.83 -10.52
N LYS A 21 14.53 -12.79 -10.79
CA LYS A 21 13.42 -12.67 -11.77
C LYS A 21 12.09 -12.99 -11.09
N PRO A 22 11.55 -12.07 -10.26
CA PRO A 22 10.39 -12.37 -9.44
C PRO A 22 9.12 -12.59 -10.26
N TYR A 23 8.92 -11.83 -11.34
CA TYR A 23 7.75 -11.96 -12.21
C TYR A 23 7.77 -13.25 -13.04
N ALA A 24 8.95 -13.71 -13.49
CA ALA A 24 9.10 -15.03 -14.08
C ALA A 24 8.70 -16.16 -13.10
N GLU A 25 9.00 -16.01 -11.81
CA GLU A 25 8.58 -16.98 -10.81
C GLU A 25 7.06 -16.96 -10.57
N LEU A 26 6.44 -15.78 -10.54
CA LEU A 26 4.98 -15.66 -10.50
C LEU A 26 4.34 -16.36 -11.72
N ALA A 27 4.91 -16.12 -12.90
CA ALA A 27 4.44 -16.69 -14.16
C ALA A 27 4.49 -18.23 -14.13
N ARG A 28 5.59 -18.79 -13.61
CA ARG A 28 5.77 -20.23 -13.42
C ARG A 28 4.74 -20.82 -12.45
N GLN A 29 4.46 -20.15 -11.33
CA GLN A 29 3.49 -20.61 -10.33
C GLN A 29 2.04 -20.51 -10.79
N LEU A 30 1.73 -19.50 -11.62
CA LEU A 30 0.38 -19.25 -12.15
C LEU A 30 0.16 -19.89 -13.53
N CYS A 31 1.15 -20.60 -14.07
CA CYS A 31 1.10 -21.23 -15.39
C CYS A 31 0.78 -20.26 -16.55
N ILE A 32 1.34 -19.04 -16.51
CA ILE A 32 1.20 -18.02 -17.55
C ILE A 32 2.57 -17.49 -17.99
N SER A 33 2.59 -16.58 -18.96
CA SER A 33 3.82 -15.90 -19.37
C SER A 33 4.18 -14.74 -18.43
N GLU A 34 5.48 -14.43 -18.31
CA GLU A 34 5.94 -13.26 -17.55
C GLU A 34 5.38 -11.94 -18.10
N SER A 35 5.25 -11.83 -19.44
CA SER A 35 4.60 -10.69 -20.09
C SER A 35 3.13 -10.53 -19.66
N GLU A 36 2.40 -11.63 -19.51
CA GLU A 36 1.01 -11.59 -19.05
C GLU A 36 0.91 -11.16 -17.58
N VAL A 37 1.81 -11.65 -16.70
CA VAL A 37 1.91 -11.17 -15.31
C VAL A 37 2.09 -9.65 -15.29
N LEU A 38 3.07 -9.14 -16.02
CA LEU A 38 3.39 -7.71 -16.05
C LEU A 38 2.22 -6.88 -16.60
N GLN A 39 1.59 -7.33 -17.69
CA GLN A 39 0.43 -6.65 -18.28
C GLN A 39 -0.73 -6.57 -17.28
N ARG A 40 -1.06 -7.68 -16.61
CA ARG A 40 -2.13 -7.72 -15.61
C ARG A 40 -1.83 -6.82 -14.41
N LEU A 41 -0.61 -6.87 -13.87
CA LEU A 41 -0.20 -5.97 -12.78
C LEU A 41 -0.30 -4.49 -13.18
N LEU A 42 0.07 -4.14 -14.42
CA LEU A 42 -0.05 -2.78 -14.92
C LEU A 42 -1.51 -2.34 -15.02
N GLN A 43 -2.39 -3.19 -15.56
CA GLN A 43 -3.83 -2.93 -15.65
C GLN A 43 -4.46 -2.76 -14.27
N LEU A 44 -4.13 -3.64 -13.32
CA LEU A 44 -4.61 -3.56 -11.95
C LEU A 44 -4.12 -2.29 -11.23
N LYS A 45 -2.89 -1.84 -11.52
CA LYS A 45 -2.37 -0.57 -11.03
C LYS A 45 -3.12 0.62 -11.64
N GLN A 46 -3.36 0.62 -12.94
CA GLN A 46 -4.10 1.68 -13.64
C GLN A 46 -5.56 1.77 -13.18
N ALA A 47 -6.19 0.64 -12.87
CA ALA A 47 -7.54 0.56 -12.32
C ALA A 47 -7.63 0.95 -10.82
N GLY A 48 -6.51 1.25 -10.17
CA GLY A 48 -6.47 1.58 -8.73
C GLY A 48 -6.61 0.39 -7.79
N SER A 49 -6.67 -0.85 -8.30
CA SER A 49 -6.73 -2.07 -7.49
C SER A 49 -5.39 -2.39 -6.81
N ILE A 50 -4.26 -1.95 -7.39
CA ILE A 50 -2.92 -2.01 -6.79
C ILE A 50 -2.40 -0.58 -6.63
N SER A 51 -2.13 -0.16 -5.38
CA SER A 51 -1.49 1.13 -5.11
C SER A 51 0.02 1.09 -5.40
N ARG A 52 0.71 0.04 -4.92
CA ARG A 52 2.16 -0.14 -5.04
C ARG A 52 2.53 -1.62 -4.88
N ILE A 53 3.58 -2.06 -5.58
CA ILE A 53 4.34 -3.27 -5.26
C ILE A 53 5.68 -2.83 -4.70
N GLY A 54 6.01 -3.24 -3.48
CA GLY A 54 7.22 -2.81 -2.80
C GLY A 54 7.29 -3.30 -1.35
N PRO A 55 8.39 -3.00 -0.64
CA PRO A 55 8.56 -3.41 0.75
C PRO A 55 7.55 -2.73 1.66
N VAL A 56 7.09 -3.46 2.67
CA VAL A 56 6.28 -2.94 3.78
C VAL A 56 7.04 -3.19 5.08
N PHE A 57 7.28 -2.12 5.82
CA PHE A 57 7.98 -2.19 7.11
C PHE A 57 6.97 -2.23 8.26
N ARG A 58 7.27 -3.02 9.29
CA ARG A 58 6.47 -3.01 10.52
C ARG A 58 6.66 -1.65 11.22
N PRO A 59 5.62 -1.14 11.92
CA PRO A 59 5.76 0.06 12.76
C PRO A 59 6.94 -0.07 13.72
N ASN A 60 7.63 1.05 13.97
CA ASN A 60 8.82 1.13 14.84
C ASN A 60 9.99 0.21 14.46
N SER A 61 10.00 -0.35 13.23
CA SER A 61 11.19 -1.06 12.69
C SER A 61 12.14 -0.11 11.96
N ILE A 62 11.60 0.97 11.39
CA ILE A 62 12.35 2.07 10.80
C ILE A 62 11.69 3.36 11.29
N GLY A 63 12.43 4.16 12.05
CA GLY A 63 11.91 5.37 12.69
C GLY A 63 11.03 5.11 13.92
N VAL A 64 10.32 6.15 14.35
CA VAL A 64 9.41 6.12 15.51
C VAL A 64 8.04 6.65 15.10
N SER A 65 7.00 6.11 15.73
CA SER A 65 5.62 6.59 15.52
C SER A 65 4.92 6.74 16.87
N THR A 66 3.96 7.68 16.94
CA THR A 66 3.09 7.87 18.09
C THR A 66 1.67 8.16 17.63
N LEU A 67 0.69 7.80 18.46
CA LEU A 67 -0.69 8.22 18.31
C LEU A 67 -0.99 9.29 19.36
N ALA A 68 -1.49 10.44 18.93
CA ALA A 68 -1.91 11.52 19.80
C ALA A 68 -3.39 11.84 19.57
N ALA A 69 -4.08 12.27 20.62
CA ALA A 69 -5.45 12.76 20.57
C ALA A 69 -5.51 14.16 21.17
N LEU A 70 -6.27 15.05 20.54
CA LEU A 70 -6.46 16.44 20.96
C LEU A 70 -7.93 16.66 21.25
N ALA A 71 -8.25 17.19 22.43
CA ALA A 71 -9.60 17.66 22.76
C ALA A 71 -9.76 19.08 22.22
N VAL A 72 -10.24 19.21 20.98
CA VAL A 72 -10.38 20.50 20.29
C VAL A 72 -11.85 20.92 20.28
N PRO A 73 -12.20 22.14 20.75
CA PRO A 73 -13.55 22.68 20.58
C PRO A 73 -13.96 22.74 19.11
N PRO A 74 -15.23 22.45 18.74
CA PRO A 74 -15.67 22.39 17.35
C PRO A 74 -15.33 23.64 16.54
N GLU A 75 -15.43 24.82 17.15
CA GLU A 75 -15.15 26.12 16.53
C GLU A 75 -13.67 26.34 16.19
N GLN A 76 -12.75 25.57 16.78
CA GLN A 76 -11.31 25.63 16.51
C GLN A 76 -10.80 24.45 15.67
N LEU A 77 -11.67 23.48 15.36
CA LEU A 77 -11.26 22.21 14.77
C LEU A 77 -10.48 22.39 13.46
N GLU A 78 -10.98 23.20 12.54
CA GLU A 78 -10.34 23.44 11.24
C GLU A 78 -8.97 24.11 11.39
N GLN A 79 -8.86 25.10 12.27
CA GLN A 79 -7.61 25.82 12.53
C GLN A 79 -6.55 24.89 13.14
N VAL A 80 -6.93 24.08 14.14
CA VAL A 80 -6.01 23.13 14.77
C VAL A 80 -5.62 22.02 13.79
N ALA A 81 -6.57 21.49 13.01
CA ALA A 81 -6.28 20.49 12.00
C ALA A 81 -5.32 21.02 10.92
N ALA A 82 -5.51 22.25 10.46
CA ALA A 82 -4.61 22.90 9.51
C ALA A 82 -3.19 23.02 10.07
N LEU A 83 -3.04 23.46 11.33
CA LEU A 83 -1.74 23.54 12.01
C LEU A 83 -1.09 22.15 12.13
N VAL A 84 -1.83 21.14 12.57
CA VAL A 84 -1.31 19.77 12.69
C VAL A 84 -0.85 19.22 11.34
N ASN A 85 -1.57 19.53 10.26
CA ASN A 85 -1.21 19.11 8.91
C ASN A 85 0.04 19.82 8.35
N THR A 86 0.54 20.90 8.99
CA THR A 86 1.80 21.53 8.57
C THR A 86 3.05 20.73 8.94
N TYR A 87 2.94 19.79 9.88
CA TYR A 87 4.08 18.98 10.31
C TYR A 87 4.34 17.86 9.29
N PRO A 88 5.51 17.82 8.62
CA PRO A 88 5.80 16.78 7.62
C PRO A 88 5.86 15.37 8.22
N GLN A 89 5.98 15.24 9.54
CA GLN A 89 5.97 13.97 10.27
C GLN A 89 4.53 13.43 10.47
N VAL A 90 3.50 14.25 10.28
CA VAL A 90 2.10 13.83 10.41
C VAL A 90 1.61 13.27 9.08
N ASN A 91 1.43 11.95 9.02
CA ASN A 91 0.93 11.25 7.83
C ASN A 91 -0.61 11.14 7.80
N HIS A 92 -1.25 11.19 8.97
CA HIS A 92 -2.68 11.00 9.14
C HIS A 92 -3.21 11.92 10.24
N ASN A 93 -4.33 12.59 9.97
CA ASN A 93 -5.05 13.42 10.90
C ASN A 93 -6.55 13.25 10.64
N TYR A 94 -7.32 12.88 11.67
CA TYR A 94 -8.74 12.53 11.53
C TYR A 94 -9.55 13.23 12.62
N GLN A 95 -10.69 13.81 12.21
CA GLN A 95 -11.79 14.12 13.12
C GLN A 95 -12.41 12.80 13.58
N ARG A 96 -12.58 12.64 14.89
CA ARG A 96 -13.12 11.45 15.54
C ARG A 96 -14.37 11.80 16.31
#